data_AF-A0A7C5TIC8-F1
#
_entry.id   AF-A0A7C5TIC8-F1
#
_cell.length_a   1.000
_cell.length_b   1.000
_cell.length_c   1.000
_cell.angle_alpha   90.00
_cell.angle_beta   90.00
_cell.angle_gamma   90.00
#
_symmetry.space_group_name_H-M   'P 1'
#
loop_
_entity.id
_entity.type
_entity.pdbx_description
1 polymer ?
#
loop_
_entity_poly.entity_id
_entity_poly.type
_entity_poly.pdbx_seq_one_letter_code
_entity_poly.pdbx_strand_id
1 'polypeptide(L)'
;MSTYIQEWTLTAPKYPNPKGPVILAKPRHFDQIVNNPQLGFVLVKALYGYGKTYGFGYGMYHEARKRGTFDVIYINAREINEKLLELGGPYSLKAELLDIIRMICGGYFIKTPTQKSIVNSDEPEYLGIYLTTRIGILNKVCSKDKLEHYLEELGSKDPVRALRAFYINLAASNNKRVVVIIDEFERLTSKGGALPDPQTLYGWITKMLDALRPGVIDDMPGRFTLMFLIQETYYPSSLMKDFVSKSGHPMLGRMLKANDDGSIPVRYDKESFFDYMERIITELITNKLVPLNNLNIISALKSSKKVSDLIKDYLTNMPAFVAFSILNEVIGYAVSSNDITIDDVANKFKHELDQYPIFEIYAGKKTVAKGDYLANVAAGLLREYYSGRGIEIIPSRVSMVGFEGAHVTVSNEFRAIIFRLGDVDDSQGYINTFKRLYGNELKNYCTQQQLKKQTQTNCELRFLFIGDVNVGPAYGVLSRLSMIDGVRVNFRLKPVEITYDDLFVLLVSYNSDISVPIGYLSYVNQRKTEVIHKIFT
;
A
#
# COMPACT_ATOMS: atom_id res chain seq x y z
N MET A 1 30.78 18.08 -8.18
CA MET A 1 29.65 17.80 -9.09
C MET A 1 28.91 16.52 -8.69
N SER A 2 29.59 15.38 -8.49
CA SER A 2 28.91 14.12 -8.12
C SER A 2 28.18 14.18 -6.77
N THR A 3 28.74 14.77 -5.71
CA THR A 3 28.09 14.86 -4.39
C THR A 3 26.80 15.69 -4.41
N TYR A 4 26.74 16.72 -5.26
CA TYR A 4 25.54 17.55 -5.43
C TYR A 4 24.50 16.90 -6.34
N ILE A 5 24.91 16.22 -7.42
CA ILE A 5 23.97 15.40 -8.22
C ILE A 5 23.37 14.30 -7.34
N GLN A 6 24.19 13.64 -6.51
CA GLN A 6 23.73 12.66 -5.52
C GLN A 6 22.78 13.26 -4.49
N GLU A 7 22.99 14.50 -4.05
CA GLU A 7 22.02 15.18 -3.18
C GLU A 7 20.64 15.26 -3.85
N TRP A 8 20.57 15.62 -5.13
CA TRP A 8 19.29 15.81 -5.85
C TRP A 8 18.67 14.53 -6.40
N THR A 9 19.47 13.52 -6.74
CA THR A 9 18.98 12.24 -7.24
C THR A 9 18.80 11.21 -6.14
N LEU A 10 19.62 11.18 -5.09
CA LEU A 10 19.57 10.12 -4.08
C LEU A 10 19.06 10.58 -2.72
N THR A 11 19.39 11.79 -2.27
CA THR A 11 19.09 12.26 -0.91
C THR A 11 17.76 13.02 -0.86
N ALA A 12 17.60 14.08 -1.65
CA ALA A 12 16.41 14.92 -1.69
C ALA A 12 15.13 14.17 -2.06
N PRO A 13 15.14 13.14 -2.93
CA PRO A 13 13.93 12.34 -3.16
C PRO A 13 13.56 11.42 -1.98
N LYS A 14 14.52 11.07 -1.10
CA LYS A 14 14.30 10.22 0.09
C LYS A 14 13.80 11.04 1.28
N TYR A 15 14.25 12.27 1.41
CA TYR A 15 13.80 13.20 2.45
C TYR A 15 12.80 14.17 1.83
N PRO A 16 11.49 13.97 2.04
CA PRO A 16 10.50 14.90 1.53
C PRO A 16 10.87 16.25 2.11
N ASN A 17 11.28 17.18 1.25
CA ASN A 17 11.42 18.56 1.64
C ASN A 17 10.06 19.20 1.39
N PRO A 18 9.16 19.26 2.39
CA PRO A 18 7.83 19.87 2.23
C PRO A 18 7.89 21.33 1.76
N LYS A 19 9.09 21.93 1.67
CA LYS A 19 9.31 23.31 1.22
C LYS A 19 10.25 23.48 0.03
N GLY A 20 11.03 22.48 -0.33
CA GLY A 20 12.02 22.54 -1.40
C GLY A 20 11.44 22.22 -2.76
N PRO A 21 12.28 22.22 -3.82
CA PRO A 21 11.86 21.76 -5.13
C PRO A 21 11.42 20.32 -5.07
N VAL A 22 10.23 20.09 -5.59
CA VAL A 22 9.49 18.86 -5.34
C VAL A 22 9.81 17.90 -6.45
N ILE A 23 10.55 16.86 -6.10
CA ILE A 23 10.83 15.75 -6.98
C ILE A 23 10.12 14.51 -6.44
N LEU A 24 8.79 14.53 -6.55
CA LEU A 24 7.92 13.41 -6.17
C LEU A 24 7.29 12.83 -7.42
N ALA A 25 7.39 11.52 -7.59
CA ALA A 25 6.72 10.84 -8.69
C ALA A 25 5.20 10.90 -8.52
N LYS A 26 4.49 11.05 -9.63
CA LYS A 26 3.03 11.02 -9.65
C LYS A 26 2.54 9.59 -9.87
N PRO A 27 1.78 8.99 -8.94
CA PRO A 27 1.13 7.71 -9.19
C PRO A 27 0.14 7.79 -10.37
N ARG A 28 -0.16 6.66 -11.00
CA ARG A 28 -1.02 6.53 -12.19
C ARG A 28 -2.33 7.34 -12.15
N HIS A 29 -2.99 7.40 -10.98
CA HIS A 29 -4.29 8.07 -10.81
C HIS A 29 -4.19 9.50 -10.25
N PHE A 30 -2.98 10.04 -10.08
CA PHE A 30 -2.75 11.35 -9.45
C PHE A 30 -3.43 12.49 -10.18
N ASP A 31 -3.16 12.65 -11.47
CA ASP A 31 -3.70 13.77 -12.25
C ASP A 31 -5.23 13.67 -12.41
N GLN A 32 -5.80 12.45 -12.39
CA GLN A 32 -7.26 12.26 -12.37
C GLN A 32 -7.90 12.83 -11.11
N ILE A 33 -7.26 12.66 -9.95
CA ILE A 33 -7.77 13.19 -8.66
C ILE A 33 -7.61 14.70 -8.58
N VAL A 34 -6.43 15.20 -8.98
CA VAL A 34 -6.10 16.63 -8.94
C VAL A 34 -6.99 17.42 -9.88
N ASN A 35 -7.14 16.97 -11.14
CA ASN A 35 -7.84 17.74 -12.17
C ASN A 35 -9.37 17.56 -12.14
N ASN A 36 -9.91 16.61 -11.36
CA ASN A 36 -11.34 16.40 -11.25
C ASN A 36 -11.90 16.98 -9.94
N PRO A 37 -12.43 18.23 -9.94
CA PRO A 37 -13.00 18.83 -8.73
C PRO A 37 -14.28 18.15 -8.28
N GLN A 38 -14.98 17.42 -9.15
CA GLN A 38 -16.26 16.78 -8.83
C GLN A 38 -16.13 15.56 -7.92
N LEU A 39 -14.91 15.13 -7.60
CA LEU A 39 -14.65 14.06 -6.65
C LEU A 39 -14.90 14.55 -5.22
N GLY A 40 -15.88 13.98 -4.56
CA GLY A 40 -16.16 14.27 -3.15
C GLY A 40 -15.35 13.41 -2.18
N PHE A 41 -14.97 12.21 -2.63
CA PHE A 41 -14.30 11.22 -1.79
C PHE A 41 -13.30 10.37 -2.58
N VAL A 42 -12.15 10.08 -1.97
CA VAL A 42 -11.11 9.24 -2.54
C VAL A 42 -10.55 8.29 -1.48
N LEU A 43 -10.48 7.00 -1.80
CA LEU A 43 -9.80 6.00 -0.99
C LEU A 43 -8.57 5.50 -1.72
N VAL A 44 -7.39 5.82 -1.20
CA VAL A 44 -6.14 5.24 -1.69
C VAL A 44 -5.72 4.13 -0.75
N LYS A 45 -5.44 2.96 -1.30
CA LYS A 45 -4.81 1.86 -0.58
C LYS A 45 -3.41 1.59 -1.13
N ALA A 46 -2.49 1.25 -0.26
CA ALA A 46 -1.13 0.89 -0.66
C ALA A 46 -0.58 -0.21 0.22
N LEU A 47 0.21 -1.09 -0.37
CA LEU A 47 1.15 -1.90 0.41
C LEU A 47 2.15 -0.97 1.11
N TYR A 48 2.66 -1.40 2.26
CA TYR A 48 3.68 -0.62 2.96
C TYR A 48 4.88 -0.35 2.03
N GLY A 49 5.48 0.85 2.08
CA GLY A 49 6.59 1.24 1.20
C GLY A 49 6.24 1.58 -0.25
N TYR A 50 4.98 1.49 -0.69
CA TYR A 50 4.55 1.87 -2.05
C TYR A 50 4.29 3.38 -2.21
N GLY A 51 4.77 4.20 -1.27
CA GLY A 51 4.76 5.65 -1.43
C GLY A 51 3.37 6.29 -1.38
N LYS A 52 2.45 5.78 -0.55
CA LYS A 52 1.13 6.42 -0.32
C LYS A 52 1.27 7.89 0.09
N THR A 53 2.11 8.13 1.08
CA THR A 53 2.44 9.45 1.63
C THR A 53 3.14 10.31 0.59
N TYR A 54 4.16 9.77 -0.07
CA TYR A 54 4.96 10.51 -1.03
C TYR A 54 4.22 10.81 -2.34
N GLY A 55 3.50 9.83 -2.87
CA GLY A 55 2.80 9.92 -4.14
C GLY A 55 1.51 10.72 -4.08
N PHE A 56 0.63 10.44 -3.11
CA PHE A 56 -0.64 11.16 -2.98
C PHE A 56 -0.61 12.22 -1.87
N GLY A 57 -0.13 11.89 -0.66
CA GLY A 57 -0.12 12.83 0.48
C GLY A 57 0.66 14.12 0.20
N TYR A 58 1.99 14.07 0.32
CA TYR A 58 2.87 15.19 0.01
C TYR A 58 2.76 15.62 -1.45
N GLY A 59 2.61 14.66 -2.38
CA GLY A 59 2.42 14.97 -3.80
C GLY A 59 1.29 15.98 -4.04
N MET A 60 0.11 15.76 -3.45
CA MET A 60 -1.02 16.69 -3.60
C MET A 60 -0.76 18.03 -2.91
N TYR A 61 -0.17 18.04 -1.71
CA TYR A 61 0.19 19.27 -1.01
C TYR A 61 1.12 20.16 -1.86
N HIS A 62 2.15 19.56 -2.44
CA HIS A 62 3.10 20.26 -3.30
C HIS A 62 2.48 20.75 -4.60
N GLU A 63 1.63 19.93 -5.22
CA GLU A 63 0.92 20.34 -6.43
C GLU A 63 -0.02 21.52 -6.16
N ALA A 64 -0.69 21.52 -5.01
CA ALA A 64 -1.52 22.64 -4.55
C ALA A 64 -0.70 23.92 -4.36
N ARG A 65 0.49 23.83 -3.74
CA ARG A 65 1.40 24.97 -3.59
C ARG A 65 1.87 25.52 -4.94
N LYS A 66 2.22 24.64 -5.88
CA LYS A 66 2.74 25.02 -7.19
C LYS A 66 1.67 25.64 -8.09
N ARG A 67 0.49 25.02 -8.20
CA ARG A 67 -0.58 25.47 -9.10
C ARG A 67 -1.47 26.54 -8.49
N GLY A 68 -1.66 26.51 -7.17
CA GLY A 68 -2.56 27.41 -6.46
C GLY A 68 -4.04 27.26 -6.84
N THR A 69 -4.46 26.18 -7.51
CA THR A 69 -5.85 25.98 -7.98
C THR A 69 -6.76 25.33 -6.94
N PHE A 70 -6.19 24.66 -5.94
CA PHE A 70 -6.88 24.06 -4.80
C PHE A 70 -6.01 24.22 -3.55
N ASP A 71 -6.61 24.02 -2.38
CA ASP A 71 -5.92 24.03 -1.10
C ASP A 71 -5.91 22.63 -0.48
N VAL A 72 -4.84 22.31 0.25
CA VAL A 72 -4.67 21.00 0.91
C VAL A 72 -4.53 21.19 2.41
N ILE A 73 -5.13 20.26 3.16
CA ILE A 73 -4.84 19.99 4.57
C ILE A 73 -4.41 18.51 4.61
N TYR A 74 -3.13 18.26 4.83
CA TYR A 74 -2.55 16.93 4.97
C TYR A 74 -2.25 16.65 6.44
N ILE A 75 -2.58 15.43 6.88
CA ILE A 75 -2.42 14.99 8.27
C ILE A 75 -1.90 13.55 8.26
N ASN A 76 -0.77 13.30 8.91
CA ASN A 76 -0.33 11.96 9.30
C ASN A 76 -1.00 11.59 10.63
N ALA A 77 -2.00 10.72 10.57
CA ALA A 77 -2.84 10.38 11.71
C ALA A 77 -2.07 9.71 12.87
N ARG A 78 -1.01 8.94 12.54
CA ARG A 78 -0.18 8.28 13.54
C ARG A 78 0.63 9.29 14.34
N GLU A 79 1.38 10.13 13.65
CA GLU A 79 2.32 11.06 14.30
C GLU A 79 1.59 12.22 14.98
N ILE A 80 0.46 12.68 14.41
CA ILE A 80 -0.31 13.74 15.03
C ILE A 80 -0.95 13.29 16.34
N ASN A 81 -1.35 12.02 16.47
CA ASN A 81 -1.93 11.50 17.71
C ASN A 81 -0.95 11.64 18.88
N GLU A 82 0.32 11.30 18.67
CA GLU A 82 1.39 11.45 19.68
C GLU A 82 1.53 12.90 20.13
N LYS A 83 1.49 13.85 19.19
CA LYS A 83 1.55 15.29 19.49
C LYS A 83 0.30 15.83 20.20
N LEU A 84 -0.89 15.33 19.84
CA LEU A 84 -2.15 15.80 20.43
C LEU A 84 -2.38 15.29 21.86
N LEU A 85 -1.79 14.15 22.23
CA LEU A 85 -1.79 13.68 23.62
C LEU A 85 -1.17 14.71 24.57
N GLU A 86 -0.13 15.40 24.14
CA GLU A 86 0.58 16.41 24.93
C GLU A 86 -0.24 17.70 25.13
N LEU A 87 -1.19 18.00 24.25
CA LEU A 87 -2.02 19.21 24.32
C LEU A 87 -3.19 19.12 25.30
N GLY A 88 -3.64 17.91 25.65
CA GLY A 88 -4.82 17.69 26.49
C GLY A 88 -6.15 18.04 25.80
N GLY A 89 -7.24 18.07 26.58
CA GLY A 89 -8.58 18.42 26.08
C GLY A 89 -8.69 19.89 25.65
N PRO A 90 -9.46 20.22 24.59
CA PRO A 90 -10.40 19.39 23.84
C PRO A 90 -9.82 18.61 22.65
N TYR A 91 -8.51 18.70 22.40
CA TYR A 91 -7.86 18.21 21.18
C TYR A 91 -7.39 16.75 21.26
N SER A 92 -7.33 16.18 22.46
CA SER A 92 -6.95 14.78 22.66
C SER A 92 -7.90 13.83 21.91
N LEU A 93 -7.31 12.89 21.16
CA LEU A 93 -8.06 11.90 20.41
C LEU A 93 -8.72 10.88 21.37
N LYS A 94 -9.96 10.49 21.06
CA LYS A 94 -10.77 9.57 21.89
C LYS A 94 -10.95 8.18 21.26
N ALA A 95 -10.32 7.95 20.11
CA ALA A 95 -10.58 6.86 19.17
C ALA A 95 -12.08 6.78 18.81
N GLU A 96 -12.63 7.90 18.36
CA GLU A 96 -14.02 8.03 17.90
C GLU A 96 -14.13 8.80 16.58
N LEU A 97 -15.28 8.72 15.93
CA LEU A 97 -15.51 9.30 14.59
C LEU A 97 -15.14 10.80 14.49
N LEU A 98 -15.39 11.57 15.55
CA LEU A 98 -15.14 13.01 15.60
C LEU A 98 -13.66 13.37 15.77
N ASP A 99 -12.78 12.39 15.95
CA ASP A 99 -11.34 12.61 16.02
C ASP A 99 -10.76 13.18 14.72
N ILE A 100 -11.44 13.02 13.59
CA ILE A 100 -11.08 13.76 12.36
C ILE A 100 -11.13 15.27 12.60
N ILE A 101 -12.17 15.77 13.27
CA ILE A 101 -12.30 17.20 13.59
C ILE A 101 -11.18 17.59 14.56
N ARG A 102 -10.95 16.76 15.59
CA ARG A 102 -9.88 17.00 16.58
C ARG A 102 -8.49 17.02 15.97
N MET A 103 -8.19 16.18 14.99
CA MET A 103 -6.89 16.22 14.32
C MET A 103 -6.73 17.44 13.43
N ILE A 104 -7.75 17.76 12.63
CA ILE A 104 -7.70 18.90 11.72
C ILE A 104 -7.51 20.19 12.52
N CYS A 105 -8.29 20.37 13.60
CA CYS A 105 -8.21 21.54 14.45
C CYS A 105 -7.07 21.49 15.47
N GLY A 106 -6.76 20.32 16.03
CA GLY A 106 -5.65 20.13 16.95
C GLY A 106 -4.32 20.41 16.27
N GLY A 107 -4.13 19.94 15.02
CA GLY A 107 -2.98 20.27 14.19
C GLY A 107 -2.76 21.77 13.98
N TYR A 108 -3.84 22.57 14.00
CA TYR A 108 -3.76 24.02 13.96
C TYR A 108 -3.27 24.65 15.28
N PHE A 109 -3.51 24.02 16.43
CA PHE A 109 -3.18 24.55 17.77
C PHE A 109 -1.98 23.93 18.46
N ILE A 110 -1.25 23.00 17.83
CA ILE A 110 -0.12 22.36 18.50
C ILE A 110 0.89 23.43 18.94
N LYS A 111 1.12 23.51 20.26
CA LYS A 111 2.06 24.45 20.88
C LYS A 111 3.48 23.89 20.74
N THR A 112 4.42 24.69 20.26
CA THR A 112 5.84 24.45 20.54
C THR A 112 6.19 24.97 21.94
N PRO A 113 7.21 24.41 22.62
CA PRO A 113 7.55 24.76 24.01
C PRO A 113 7.92 26.23 24.26
N THR A 114 8.15 27.04 23.21
CA THR A 114 8.70 28.40 23.34
C THR A 114 7.80 29.55 22.87
N GLN A 115 6.57 29.34 22.37
CA GLN A 115 5.66 30.44 21.98
C GLN A 115 4.16 30.19 22.24
N LYS A 116 3.39 31.28 22.44
CA LYS A 116 1.90 31.28 22.40
C LYS A 116 1.47 31.01 20.94
N SER A 117 0.88 29.83 20.70
CA SER A 117 0.32 29.27 19.46
C SER A 117 0.23 30.16 18.21
N ILE A 118 0.60 29.60 17.06
CA ILE A 118 -0.13 29.49 15.76
C ILE A 118 0.88 28.77 14.85
N VAL A 119 0.62 27.52 14.48
CA VAL A 119 1.56 26.75 13.65
C VAL A 119 1.76 27.47 12.32
N ASN A 120 2.96 28.02 12.09
CA ASN A 120 3.45 28.14 10.74
C ASN A 120 3.76 26.70 10.30
N SER A 121 3.18 26.24 9.18
CA SER A 121 3.52 24.97 8.50
C SER A 121 5.00 24.87 8.09
N ASP A 122 5.80 25.82 8.55
CA ASP A 122 7.20 26.03 8.32
C ASP A 122 8.10 25.60 9.49
N GLU A 123 7.56 25.14 10.61
CA GLU A 123 8.39 24.65 11.71
C GLU A 123 8.90 23.21 11.44
N PRO A 124 10.22 22.94 11.61
CA PRO A 124 10.83 21.63 11.35
C PRO A 124 10.14 20.45 12.05
N GLU A 125 9.58 20.68 13.24
CA GLU A 125 8.96 19.66 14.09
C GLU A 125 7.60 19.15 13.56
N TYR A 126 6.98 19.85 12.63
CA TYR A 126 5.71 19.46 11.98
C TYR A 126 5.87 19.03 10.53
N LEU A 127 7.10 19.12 10.00
CA LEU A 127 7.39 18.72 8.62
C LEU A 127 7.10 17.23 8.47
N GLY A 128 6.05 16.94 7.72
CA GLY A 128 5.60 15.58 7.45
C GLY A 128 4.50 15.03 8.36
N ILE A 129 4.13 15.78 9.41
CA ILE A 129 3.03 15.43 10.32
C ILE A 129 1.75 16.16 9.93
N TYR A 130 1.84 17.47 9.73
CA TYR A 130 0.71 18.33 9.41
C TYR A 130 1.12 19.41 8.44
N LEU A 131 0.44 19.51 7.30
CA LEU A 131 0.76 20.49 6.26
C LEU A 131 -0.53 21.14 5.75
N THR A 132 -0.52 22.46 5.58
CA THR A 132 -1.62 23.17 4.94
C THR A 132 -1.12 24.24 3.99
N THR A 133 -1.77 24.38 2.83
CA THR A 133 -1.46 25.47 1.89
C THR A 133 -2.09 26.79 2.31
N ARG A 134 -3.09 26.77 3.20
CA ARG A 134 -3.86 27.96 3.58
C ARG A 134 -4.40 27.88 5.01
N ILE A 135 -3.56 28.28 5.95
CA ILE A 135 -3.88 28.30 7.40
C ILE A 135 -5.14 29.10 7.73
N GLY A 136 -5.39 30.21 7.01
CA GLY A 136 -6.54 31.09 7.27
C GLY A 136 -7.92 30.43 7.10
N ILE A 137 -8.02 29.28 6.42
CA ILE A 137 -9.24 28.47 6.38
C ILE A 137 -9.52 27.91 7.79
N LEU A 138 -8.49 27.38 8.45
CA LEU A 138 -8.57 26.70 9.73
C LEU A 138 -8.88 27.68 10.87
N ASN A 139 -8.31 28.89 10.85
CA ASN A 139 -8.62 29.95 11.83
C ASN A 139 -10.12 30.22 11.95
N LYS A 140 -10.85 30.12 10.83
CA LYS A 140 -12.30 30.39 10.78
C LYS A 140 -13.15 29.23 11.26
N VAL A 141 -12.67 27.99 11.19
CA VAL A 141 -13.46 26.80 11.51
C VAL A 141 -13.05 26.12 12.81
N CYS A 142 -11.82 26.34 13.26
CA CYS A 142 -11.23 25.65 14.39
C CYS A 142 -11.13 26.52 15.64
N SER A 143 -11.75 27.69 15.73
CA SER A 143 -11.79 28.42 17.02
C SER A 143 -12.37 27.54 18.12
N LYS A 144 -11.94 27.74 19.38
CA LYS A 144 -12.35 26.94 20.53
C LYS A 144 -13.88 26.77 20.59
N ASP A 145 -14.63 27.87 20.48
CA ASP A 145 -16.10 27.87 20.50
C ASP A 145 -16.71 27.04 19.36
N LYS A 146 -16.12 27.08 18.15
CA LYS A 146 -16.59 26.26 17.03
C LYS A 146 -16.28 24.79 17.24
N LEU A 147 -15.12 24.48 17.81
CA LEU A 147 -14.75 23.11 18.13
C LEU A 147 -15.70 22.53 19.18
N GLU A 148 -16.00 23.27 20.24
CA GLU A 148 -17.02 22.90 21.25
C GLU A 148 -18.39 22.70 20.60
N HIS A 149 -18.82 23.62 19.71
CA HIS A 149 -20.07 23.45 18.96
C HIS A 149 -20.13 22.14 18.15
N TYR A 150 -19.06 21.79 17.41
CA TYR A 150 -19.06 20.53 16.66
C TYR A 150 -19.02 19.31 17.56
N LEU A 151 -18.17 19.30 18.60
CA LEU A 151 -17.93 18.12 19.41
C LEU A 151 -19.01 17.87 20.46
N GLU A 152 -19.50 18.93 21.11
CA GLU A 152 -20.37 18.84 22.29
C GLU A 152 -21.82 19.16 21.96
N GLU A 153 -22.11 20.17 21.13
CA GLU A 153 -23.50 20.54 20.82
C GLU A 153 -24.11 19.68 19.70
N LEU A 154 -23.37 19.49 18.61
CA LEU A 154 -23.79 18.66 17.48
C LEU A 154 -23.37 17.19 17.68
N GLY A 155 -22.11 16.97 18.04
CA GLY A 155 -21.48 15.65 18.07
C GLY A 155 -22.03 14.71 19.13
N SER A 156 -22.46 15.23 20.27
CA SER A 156 -23.11 14.44 21.33
C SER A 156 -24.47 13.86 20.90
N LYS A 157 -25.14 14.48 19.93
CA LYS A 157 -26.44 14.06 19.41
C LYS A 157 -26.28 13.16 18.20
N ASP A 158 -25.49 13.61 17.23
CA ASP A 158 -25.24 12.89 15.98
C ASP A 158 -23.86 13.27 15.41
N PRO A 159 -22.86 12.36 15.51
CA PRO A 159 -21.54 12.57 14.95
C PRO A 159 -21.54 12.86 13.45
N VAL A 160 -22.47 12.30 12.68
CA VAL A 160 -22.58 12.52 11.22
C VAL A 160 -23.01 13.95 10.95
N ARG A 161 -23.97 14.48 11.73
CA ARG A 161 -24.40 15.89 11.64
C ARG A 161 -23.26 16.86 11.96
N ALA A 162 -22.45 16.56 12.98
CA ALA A 162 -21.28 17.38 13.31
C ALA A 162 -20.25 17.40 12.18
N LEU A 163 -19.89 16.23 11.63
CA LEU A 163 -18.97 16.14 10.49
C LEU A 163 -19.50 16.88 9.26
N ARG A 164 -20.78 16.72 8.95
CA ARG A 164 -21.43 17.39 7.83
C ARG A 164 -21.31 18.91 7.95
N ALA A 165 -21.66 19.47 9.11
CA ALA A 165 -21.54 20.90 9.38
C ALA A 165 -20.08 21.37 9.28
N PHE A 166 -19.14 20.59 9.82
CA PHE A 166 -17.72 20.88 9.75
C PHE A 166 -17.18 20.95 8.31
N TYR A 167 -17.52 19.96 7.47
CA TYR A 167 -17.09 19.93 6.06
C TYR A 167 -17.66 21.09 5.24
N ILE A 168 -18.94 21.44 5.44
CA ILE A 168 -19.57 22.62 4.82
C ILE A 168 -18.82 23.89 5.23
N ASN A 169 -18.55 24.06 6.53
CA ASN A 169 -17.87 25.24 7.03
C ASN A 169 -16.42 25.35 6.53
N LEU A 170 -15.71 24.24 6.36
CA LEU A 170 -14.39 24.20 5.72
C LEU A 170 -14.46 24.68 4.27
N ALA A 171 -15.40 24.14 3.48
CA ALA A 171 -15.56 24.47 2.07
C ALA A 171 -16.00 25.92 1.84
N ALA A 172 -16.87 26.44 2.71
CA ALA A 172 -17.36 27.82 2.69
C ALA A 172 -16.32 28.85 3.15
N SER A 173 -15.35 28.45 3.96
CA SER A 173 -14.29 29.34 4.45
C SER A 173 -13.20 29.63 3.42
N ASN A 174 -13.23 28.93 2.28
CA ASN A 174 -12.30 29.09 1.18
C ASN A 174 -13.01 29.60 -0.09
N ASN A 175 -12.26 30.02 -1.12
CA ASN A 175 -12.75 30.28 -2.48
C ASN A 175 -12.27 29.23 -3.49
N LYS A 176 -11.48 28.26 -3.07
CA LYS A 176 -10.97 27.15 -3.89
C LYS A 176 -11.49 25.83 -3.34
N ARG A 177 -11.32 24.75 -4.11
CA ARG A 177 -11.52 23.37 -3.61
C ARG A 177 -10.59 23.13 -2.43
N VAL A 178 -11.10 22.57 -1.35
CA VAL A 178 -10.30 22.12 -0.19
C VAL A 178 -10.20 20.59 -0.25
N VAL A 179 -8.98 20.07 -0.24
CA VAL A 179 -8.69 18.64 -0.17
C VAL A 179 -8.14 18.32 1.21
N VAL A 180 -8.87 17.51 1.97
CA VAL A 180 -8.43 17.00 3.27
C VAL A 180 -7.87 15.60 3.06
N ILE A 181 -6.61 15.39 3.43
CA ILE A 181 -5.90 14.11 3.27
C ILE A 181 -5.55 13.59 4.67
N ILE A 182 -6.06 12.42 5.00
CA ILE A 182 -5.72 11.70 6.22
C ILE A 182 -4.88 10.49 5.85
N ASP A 183 -3.58 10.55 6.16
CA ASP A 183 -2.63 9.46 5.99
C ASP A 183 -2.58 8.57 7.23
N GLU A 184 -2.32 7.29 7.02
CA GLU A 184 -2.40 6.23 8.03
C GLU A 184 -3.75 6.23 8.78
N PHE A 185 -4.85 6.50 8.06
CA PHE A 185 -6.18 6.64 8.64
C PHE A 185 -6.60 5.44 9.51
N GLU A 186 -6.15 4.23 9.17
CA GLU A 186 -6.39 3.02 9.96
C GLU A 186 -5.93 3.14 11.41
N ARG A 187 -4.89 3.93 11.70
CA ARG A 187 -4.31 4.08 13.03
C ARG A 187 -5.22 4.79 14.01
N LEU A 188 -6.22 5.53 13.53
CA LEU A 188 -7.21 6.19 14.38
C LEU A 188 -8.22 5.22 14.99
N THR A 189 -8.37 4.06 14.37
CA THR A 189 -9.32 3.04 14.83
C THR A 189 -8.71 2.09 15.86
N SER A 190 -7.39 2.16 16.09
CA SER A 190 -6.68 1.37 17.09
C SER A 190 -6.52 2.10 18.43
N LYS A 191 -6.81 1.42 19.54
CA LYS A 191 -6.47 1.88 20.91
C LYS A 191 -5.20 1.19 21.40
N GLY A 192 -4.29 1.96 22.02
CA GLY A 192 -3.19 1.42 22.83
C GLY A 192 -2.23 0.46 22.10
N GLY A 193 -1.99 0.66 20.80
CA GLY A 193 -1.07 -0.16 20.01
C GLY A 193 -1.67 -1.46 19.46
N ALA A 194 -2.96 -1.73 19.67
CA ALA A 194 -3.66 -2.82 19.00
C ALA A 194 -3.67 -2.65 17.48
N LEU A 195 -3.78 -3.75 16.73
CA LEU A 195 -3.98 -3.67 15.28
C LEU A 195 -5.35 -3.03 14.97
N PRO A 196 -5.44 -2.17 13.95
CA PRO A 196 -6.72 -1.63 13.46
C PRO A 196 -7.74 -2.74 13.20
N ASP A 197 -8.97 -2.57 13.69
CA ASP A 197 -10.08 -3.48 13.43
C ASP A 197 -10.77 -3.13 12.09
N PRO A 198 -10.79 -4.04 11.09
CA PRO A 198 -11.41 -3.77 9.79
C PRO A 198 -12.90 -3.42 9.88
N GLN A 199 -13.65 -3.98 10.85
CA GLN A 199 -15.07 -3.70 11.02
C GLN A 199 -15.31 -2.26 11.51
N THR A 200 -14.52 -1.83 12.49
CA THR A 200 -14.52 -0.45 12.98
C THR A 200 -14.14 0.52 11.86
N LEU A 201 -13.09 0.21 11.10
CA LEU A 201 -12.64 1.03 9.98
C LEU A 201 -13.71 1.18 8.89
N TYR A 202 -14.38 0.08 8.52
CA TYR A 202 -15.53 0.08 7.62
C TYR A 202 -16.67 0.97 8.15
N GLY A 203 -17.01 0.84 9.43
CA GLY A 203 -18.05 1.65 10.07
C GLY A 203 -17.74 3.14 10.10
N TRP A 204 -16.46 3.52 10.20
CA TRP A 204 -16.06 4.93 10.16
C TRP A 204 -16.10 5.50 8.73
N ILE A 205 -15.57 4.76 7.76
CA ILE A 205 -15.61 5.15 6.33
C ILE A 205 -17.05 5.43 5.90
N THR A 206 -17.97 4.51 6.21
CA THR A 206 -19.39 4.63 5.83
C THR A 206 -20.07 5.84 6.49
N LYS A 207 -19.88 6.06 7.80
CA LYS A 207 -20.43 7.25 8.48
C LYS A 207 -19.85 8.57 7.96
N MET A 208 -18.59 8.58 7.55
CA MET A 208 -17.97 9.77 6.93
C MET A 208 -18.53 10.02 5.53
N LEU A 209 -18.84 8.97 4.76
CA LEU A 209 -19.56 9.10 3.49
C LEU A 209 -20.97 9.68 3.69
N ASP A 210 -21.70 9.24 4.72
CA ASP A 210 -23.02 9.79 5.06
C ASP A 210 -22.96 11.28 5.45
N ALA A 211 -21.83 11.73 6.00
CA ALA A 211 -21.61 13.13 6.34
C ALA A 211 -21.31 14.00 5.11
N LEU A 212 -20.82 13.41 4.01
CA LEU A 212 -20.56 14.11 2.76
C LEU A 212 -21.84 14.34 1.93
N ARG A 213 -22.85 13.45 2.05
CA ARG A 213 -24.13 13.57 1.32
C ARG A 213 -25.37 13.01 2.06
N PRO A 214 -26.50 13.76 2.12
CA PRO A 214 -26.60 15.18 1.74
C PRO A 214 -25.65 16.01 2.59
N GLY A 215 -25.08 17.08 2.05
CA GLY A 215 -24.02 17.83 2.72
C GLY A 215 -23.10 18.55 1.73
N VAL A 216 -21.83 18.72 2.10
CA VAL A 216 -20.88 19.58 1.37
C VAL A 216 -20.79 19.29 -0.14
N ILE A 217 -21.02 18.05 -0.57
CA ILE A 217 -20.95 17.70 -1.99
C ILE A 217 -22.17 18.17 -2.78
N ASP A 218 -23.35 18.20 -2.15
CA ASP A 218 -24.59 18.68 -2.77
C ASP A 218 -24.73 20.20 -2.58
N ASP A 219 -24.40 20.71 -1.39
CA ASP A 219 -24.52 22.13 -1.04
C ASP A 219 -23.43 22.97 -1.71
N MET A 220 -22.24 22.38 -1.92
CA MET A 220 -21.07 23.05 -2.48
C MET A 220 -20.33 22.16 -3.51
N PRO A 221 -20.94 21.84 -4.67
CA PRO A 221 -20.34 20.93 -5.64
C PRO A 221 -18.97 21.41 -6.11
N GLY A 222 -17.99 20.50 -6.10
CA GLY A 222 -16.63 20.80 -6.55
C GLY A 222 -15.73 21.52 -5.53
N ARG A 223 -16.23 21.79 -4.32
CA ARG A 223 -15.55 22.62 -3.31
C ARG A 223 -14.80 21.84 -2.25
N PHE A 224 -15.04 20.54 -2.13
CA PHE A 224 -14.48 19.72 -1.07
C PHE A 224 -14.16 18.31 -1.56
N THR A 225 -13.06 17.75 -1.06
CA THR A 225 -12.70 16.35 -1.24
C THR A 225 -12.09 15.82 0.03
N LEU A 226 -12.60 14.69 0.51
CA LEU A 226 -11.98 13.92 1.58
C LEU A 226 -11.21 12.75 0.99
N MET A 227 -9.96 12.57 1.42
CA MET A 227 -9.07 11.53 0.94
C MET A 227 -8.48 10.75 2.11
N PHE A 228 -8.62 9.43 2.09
CA PHE A 228 -7.92 8.56 3.04
C PHE A 228 -6.82 7.79 2.34
N LEU A 229 -5.64 7.76 2.95
CA LEU A 229 -4.53 6.90 2.55
C LEU A 229 -4.43 5.79 3.60
N ILE A 230 -4.68 4.55 3.17
CA ILE A 230 -4.81 3.39 4.05
C ILE A 230 -3.80 2.32 3.64
N GLN A 231 -3.18 1.66 4.61
CA GLN A 231 -2.37 0.47 4.32
C GLN A 231 -3.28 -0.71 3.93
N GLU A 232 -2.97 -1.38 2.81
CA GLU A 232 -3.82 -2.41 2.20
C GLU A 232 -4.20 -3.54 3.17
N THR A 233 -3.28 -3.93 4.05
CA THR A 233 -3.48 -4.98 5.07
C THR A 233 -4.62 -4.69 6.03
N TYR A 234 -4.88 -3.42 6.34
CA TYR A 234 -5.95 -3.01 7.25
C TYR A 234 -7.23 -2.59 6.50
N TYR A 235 -7.14 -2.41 5.18
CA TYR A 235 -8.27 -1.97 4.39
C TYR A 235 -9.36 -3.07 4.32
N PRO A 236 -10.63 -2.77 4.68
CA PRO A 236 -11.69 -3.78 4.78
C PRO A 236 -12.26 -4.14 3.40
N SER A 237 -11.42 -4.69 2.52
CA SER A 237 -11.72 -4.91 1.09
C SER A 237 -13.02 -5.70 0.86
N SER A 238 -13.26 -6.77 1.63
CA SER A 238 -14.45 -7.60 1.49
C SER A 238 -15.74 -6.82 1.81
N LEU A 239 -15.77 -6.13 2.96
CA LEU A 239 -16.90 -5.31 3.38
C LEU A 239 -17.15 -4.15 2.41
N MET A 240 -16.08 -3.52 1.93
CA MET A 240 -16.16 -2.42 0.98
C MET A 240 -16.63 -2.87 -0.41
N LYS A 241 -16.21 -4.05 -0.89
CA LYS A 241 -16.73 -4.65 -2.14
C LYS A 241 -18.22 -4.92 -2.03
N ASP A 242 -18.65 -5.47 -0.91
CA ASP A 242 -20.07 -5.70 -0.63
C ASP A 242 -20.85 -4.39 -0.60
N PHE A 243 -20.33 -3.37 0.08
CA PHE A 243 -20.92 -2.05 0.11
C PHE A 243 -21.01 -1.44 -1.29
N VAL A 244 -19.93 -1.44 -2.06
CA VAL A 244 -19.91 -0.85 -3.41
C VAL A 244 -20.85 -1.56 -4.38
N SER A 245 -20.94 -2.89 -4.32
CA SER A 245 -21.77 -3.69 -5.23
C SER A 245 -23.26 -3.66 -4.89
N LYS A 246 -23.62 -3.62 -3.60
CA LYS A 246 -25.01 -3.66 -3.13
C LYS A 246 -25.62 -2.29 -2.91
N SER A 247 -24.81 -1.23 -2.82
CA SER A 247 -25.27 0.08 -2.42
C SER A 247 -25.57 1.01 -3.59
N GLY A 248 -26.76 1.60 -3.60
CA GLY A 248 -27.09 2.78 -4.41
C GLY A 248 -26.59 4.09 -3.78
N HIS A 249 -25.64 4.04 -2.83
CA HIS A 249 -25.25 5.18 -2.01
C HIS A 249 -24.83 6.37 -2.90
N PRO A 250 -25.48 7.54 -2.78
CA PRO A 250 -25.29 8.64 -3.73
C PRO A 250 -23.86 9.22 -3.77
N MET A 251 -23.01 8.99 -2.76
CA MET A 251 -21.58 9.36 -2.82
C MET A 251 -20.74 8.47 -3.71
N LEU A 252 -21.15 7.24 -3.97
CA LEU A 252 -20.37 6.31 -4.79
C LEU A 252 -20.21 6.81 -6.23
N GLY A 253 -21.16 7.61 -6.73
CA GLY A 253 -21.08 8.28 -8.04
C GLY A 253 -20.16 9.51 -8.09
N ARG A 254 -19.64 9.95 -6.93
CA ARG A 254 -18.68 11.07 -6.79
C ARG A 254 -17.32 10.57 -6.27
N MET A 255 -17.09 9.27 -6.35
CA MET A 255 -15.87 8.60 -5.93
C MET A 255 -15.12 8.12 -7.16
N LEU A 256 -13.80 8.33 -7.22
CA LEU A 256 -12.95 7.67 -8.20
C LEU A 256 -12.61 6.27 -7.69
N LYS A 257 -12.88 5.25 -8.51
CA LYS A 257 -12.67 3.84 -8.16
C LYS A 257 -11.83 3.18 -9.24
N ALA A 258 -10.77 2.50 -8.84
CA ALA A 258 -9.96 1.68 -9.75
C ALA A 258 -10.17 0.17 -9.52
N ASN A 259 -10.52 -0.22 -8.30
CA ASN A 259 -10.82 -1.60 -7.90
C ASN A 259 -12.30 -1.77 -7.52
N ASP A 260 -12.78 -3.01 -7.50
CA ASP A 260 -14.17 -3.38 -7.15
C ASP A 260 -14.57 -3.03 -5.71
N ASP A 261 -13.60 -2.92 -4.80
CA ASP A 261 -13.79 -2.47 -3.43
C ASP A 261 -13.89 -0.93 -3.31
N GLY A 262 -13.81 -0.21 -4.42
CA GLY A 262 -13.86 1.25 -4.50
C GLY A 262 -12.50 1.92 -4.29
N SER A 263 -11.46 1.19 -3.90
CA SER A 263 -10.14 1.78 -3.66
C SER A 263 -9.39 2.13 -4.96
N ILE A 264 -8.36 2.96 -4.80
CA ILE A 264 -7.34 3.26 -5.78
C ILE A 264 -6.00 2.73 -5.26
N PRO A 265 -5.30 1.86 -6.00
CA PRO A 265 -4.00 1.39 -5.58
C PRO A 265 -2.93 2.45 -5.86
N VAL A 266 -1.90 2.54 -5.01
CA VAL A 266 -0.70 3.31 -5.34
C VAL A 266 0.17 2.49 -6.28
N ARG A 267 0.15 2.84 -7.56
CA ARG A 267 0.97 2.22 -8.61
C ARG A 267 1.62 3.28 -9.47
N TYR A 268 2.84 2.99 -9.89
CA TYR A 268 3.61 3.79 -10.83
C TYR A 268 3.70 3.01 -12.12
N ASP A 269 3.11 3.57 -13.17
CA ASP A 269 3.27 3.01 -14.50
C ASP A 269 4.53 3.58 -15.16
N LYS A 270 4.78 3.12 -16.39
CA LYS A 270 5.94 3.57 -17.16
C LYS A 270 5.95 5.09 -17.32
N GLU A 271 4.77 5.68 -17.54
CA GLU A 271 4.58 7.11 -17.69
C GLU A 271 4.92 7.87 -16.40
N SER A 272 4.53 7.35 -15.22
CA SER A 272 4.96 7.88 -13.92
C SER A 272 6.48 7.99 -13.78
N PHE A 273 7.22 6.95 -14.19
CA PHE A 273 8.69 6.95 -14.11
C PHE A 273 9.33 7.90 -15.11
N PHE A 274 8.79 8.03 -16.33
CA PHE A 274 9.28 9.00 -17.31
C PHE A 274 9.01 10.45 -16.91
N ASP A 275 7.83 10.76 -16.37
CA ASP A 275 7.54 12.10 -15.79
C ASP A 275 8.51 12.44 -14.67
N TYR A 276 8.78 11.46 -13.79
CA TYR A 276 9.72 11.63 -12.70
C TYR A 276 11.15 11.92 -13.20
N MET A 277 11.66 11.13 -14.16
CA MET A 277 12.98 11.37 -14.77
C MET A 277 13.07 12.75 -15.41
N GLU A 278 12.06 13.13 -16.20
CA GLU A 278 12.00 14.44 -16.84
C GLU A 278 12.05 15.58 -15.82
N ARG A 279 11.29 15.48 -14.72
CA ARG A 279 11.28 16.48 -13.67
C ARG A 279 12.60 16.58 -12.93
N ILE A 280 13.26 15.46 -12.61
CA ILE A 280 14.60 15.48 -12.01
C ILE A 280 15.57 16.18 -12.93
N ILE A 281 15.67 15.72 -14.18
CA ILE A 281 16.68 16.24 -15.11
C ILE A 281 16.43 17.74 -15.37
N THR A 282 15.17 18.15 -15.50
CA THR A 282 14.80 19.57 -15.63
C THR A 282 15.22 20.38 -14.41
N GLU A 283 15.02 19.86 -13.20
CA GLU A 283 15.43 20.52 -11.96
C GLU A 283 16.96 20.66 -11.88
N LEU A 284 17.71 19.60 -12.26
CA LEU A 284 19.17 19.63 -12.32
C LEU A 284 19.68 20.69 -13.31
N ILE A 285 19.03 20.80 -14.48
CA ILE A 285 19.36 21.82 -15.50
C ILE A 285 19.04 23.22 -14.97
N THR A 286 17.86 23.40 -14.38
CA THR A 286 17.39 24.69 -13.86
C THR A 286 18.33 25.23 -12.79
N ASN A 287 18.83 24.37 -11.92
CA ASN A 287 19.82 24.71 -10.90
C ASN A 287 21.27 24.75 -11.42
N LYS A 288 21.46 24.67 -12.74
CA LYS A 288 22.79 24.70 -13.41
C LYS A 288 23.75 23.62 -12.92
N LEU A 289 23.21 22.50 -12.45
CA LEU A 289 24.00 21.36 -11.96
C LEU A 289 24.44 20.44 -13.10
N VAL A 290 23.72 20.47 -14.22
CA VAL A 290 24.06 19.74 -15.45
C VAL A 290 23.83 20.65 -16.67
N PRO A 291 24.50 20.39 -17.81
CA PRO A 291 24.42 21.30 -18.95
C PRO A 291 23.07 21.22 -19.68
N LEU A 292 22.69 22.30 -20.38
CA LEU A 292 21.38 22.45 -21.05
C LEU A 292 21.10 21.39 -22.13
N ASN A 293 22.13 20.85 -22.78
CA ASN A 293 21.99 19.81 -23.80
C ASN A 293 21.48 18.48 -23.24
N ASN A 294 21.48 18.28 -21.91
CA ASN A 294 20.88 17.10 -21.26
C ASN A 294 19.37 17.00 -21.46
N LEU A 295 18.67 18.03 -21.97
CA LEU A 295 17.29 17.90 -22.43
C LEU A 295 17.13 16.81 -23.52
N ASN A 296 18.14 16.60 -24.35
CA ASN A 296 18.13 15.55 -25.38
C ASN A 296 18.14 14.14 -24.77
N ILE A 297 18.68 13.97 -23.55
CA ILE A 297 18.65 12.70 -22.84
C ILE A 297 17.21 12.33 -22.48
N ILE A 298 16.38 13.31 -22.08
CA ILE A 298 14.98 13.05 -21.72
C ILE A 298 14.21 12.45 -22.90
N SER A 299 14.34 13.03 -24.09
CA SER A 299 13.68 12.54 -25.30
C SER A 299 14.24 11.19 -25.75
N ALA A 300 15.56 11.00 -25.62
CA ALA A 300 16.23 9.74 -25.96
C ALA A 300 15.82 8.59 -25.00
N LEU A 301 15.67 8.85 -23.69
CA LEU A 301 15.19 7.86 -22.72
C LEU A 301 13.75 7.43 -23.03
N LYS A 302 12.86 8.40 -23.30
CA LYS A 302 11.45 8.14 -23.63
C LYS A 302 11.28 7.35 -24.93
N SER A 303 12.14 7.58 -25.92
CA SER A 303 12.09 6.89 -27.23
C SER A 303 12.81 5.54 -27.23
N SER A 304 13.64 5.25 -26.22
CA SER A 304 14.37 3.98 -26.13
C SER A 304 13.46 2.82 -25.76
N LYS A 305 13.27 1.88 -26.70
CA LYS A 305 12.56 0.62 -26.42
C LYS A 305 13.24 -0.18 -25.31
N LYS A 306 14.57 -0.26 -25.30
CA LYS A 306 15.34 -1.01 -24.28
C LYS A 306 15.06 -0.48 -22.86
N VAL A 307 15.13 0.83 -22.68
CA VAL A 307 14.85 1.47 -21.36
C VAL A 307 13.38 1.32 -21.01
N SER A 308 12.48 1.53 -21.97
CA SER A 308 11.03 1.34 -21.79
C SER A 308 10.69 -0.07 -21.30
N ASP A 309 11.27 -1.10 -21.92
CA ASP A 309 11.03 -2.50 -21.56
C ASP A 309 11.58 -2.81 -20.16
N LEU A 310 12.77 -2.31 -19.80
CA LEU A 310 13.34 -2.46 -18.46
C LEU A 310 12.46 -1.81 -17.36
N ILE A 311 11.95 -0.60 -17.61
CA ILE A 311 11.04 0.07 -16.67
C ILE A 311 9.74 -0.72 -16.52
N LYS A 312 9.15 -1.14 -17.65
CA LYS A 312 7.87 -1.85 -17.67
C LYS A 312 7.96 -3.22 -17.02
N ASP A 313 9.03 -3.96 -17.28
CA ASP A 313 9.14 -5.35 -16.82
C ASP A 313 9.54 -5.39 -15.35
N TYR A 314 10.41 -4.49 -14.90
CA TYR A 314 10.93 -4.51 -13.53
C TYR A 314 10.28 -3.45 -12.63
N LEU A 315 10.43 -2.16 -12.95
CA LEU A 315 10.15 -1.09 -11.99
C LEU A 315 8.67 -0.94 -11.64
N THR A 316 7.75 -1.22 -12.57
CA THR A 316 6.29 -1.09 -12.29
C THR A 316 5.77 -2.10 -11.27
N ASN A 317 6.48 -3.21 -11.08
CA ASN A 317 6.11 -4.28 -10.16
C ASN A 317 6.88 -4.21 -8.83
N MET A 318 7.94 -3.40 -8.79
CA MET A 318 8.76 -3.19 -7.60
C MET A 318 8.10 -2.23 -6.60
N PRO A 319 8.38 -2.36 -5.30
CA PRO A 319 8.02 -1.34 -4.32
C PRO A 319 8.65 0.00 -4.70
N ALA A 320 7.91 1.10 -4.48
CA ALA A 320 8.31 2.43 -4.93
C ALA A 320 9.71 2.81 -4.45
N PHE A 321 10.03 2.57 -3.17
CA PHE A 321 11.35 2.84 -2.61
C PHE A 321 12.49 2.16 -3.39
N VAL A 322 12.28 0.92 -3.84
CA VAL A 322 13.25 0.13 -4.63
C VAL A 322 13.36 0.71 -6.03
N ALA A 323 12.22 0.85 -6.69
CA ALA A 323 12.15 1.29 -8.07
C ALA A 323 12.80 2.67 -8.25
N PHE A 324 12.47 3.62 -7.37
CA PHE A 324 13.05 4.96 -7.41
C PHE A 324 14.52 4.98 -6.99
N SER A 325 14.97 4.10 -6.09
CA SER A 325 16.40 3.99 -5.77
C SER A 325 17.22 3.61 -7.00
N ILE A 326 16.79 2.57 -7.75
CA ILE A 326 17.44 2.14 -9.00
C ILE A 326 17.36 3.26 -10.04
N LEU A 327 16.17 3.84 -10.22
CA LEU A 327 15.95 4.89 -11.21
C LEU A 327 16.84 6.10 -10.95
N ASN A 328 17.05 6.47 -9.70
CA ASN A 328 17.89 7.61 -9.33
C ASN A 328 19.38 7.38 -9.59
N GLU A 329 19.89 6.16 -9.40
CA GLU A 329 21.25 5.77 -9.82
C GLU A 329 21.39 5.86 -11.35
N VAL A 330 20.36 5.41 -12.08
CA VAL A 330 20.32 5.48 -13.55
C VAL A 330 20.28 6.93 -14.03
N ILE A 331 19.46 7.79 -13.44
CA ILE A 331 19.40 9.23 -13.79
C ILE A 331 20.74 9.89 -13.48
N GLY A 332 21.30 9.65 -12.30
CA GLY A 332 22.59 10.21 -11.88
C GLY A 332 23.71 9.83 -12.85
N TYR A 333 23.72 8.57 -13.30
CA TYR A 333 24.62 8.12 -14.36
C TYR A 333 24.34 8.85 -15.68
N ALA A 334 23.10 8.83 -16.17
CA ALA A 334 22.72 9.38 -17.47
C ALA A 334 23.14 10.85 -17.64
N VAL A 335 23.10 11.65 -16.57
CA VAL A 335 23.45 13.08 -16.62
C VAL A 335 24.90 13.40 -16.21
N SER A 336 25.71 12.38 -15.92
CA SER A 336 27.08 12.57 -15.39
C SER A 336 28.10 13.01 -16.44
N SER A 337 27.85 12.72 -17.73
CA SER A 337 28.68 13.16 -18.86
C SER A 337 27.82 13.31 -20.12
N ASN A 338 28.26 14.18 -21.03
CA ASN A 338 27.59 14.42 -22.32
C ASN A 338 27.81 13.30 -23.34
N ASP A 339 28.79 12.41 -23.10
CA ASP A 339 29.15 11.32 -24.03
C ASP A 339 28.35 10.04 -23.79
N ILE A 340 27.45 10.04 -22.80
CA ILE A 340 26.69 8.85 -22.40
C ILE A 340 25.63 8.55 -23.44
N THR A 341 25.68 7.34 -23.99
CA THR A 341 24.68 6.86 -24.95
C THR A 341 23.51 6.20 -24.23
N ILE A 342 22.40 6.02 -24.95
CA ILE A 342 21.23 5.29 -24.42
C ILE A 342 21.55 3.82 -24.13
N ASP A 343 22.47 3.21 -24.88
CA ASP A 343 22.90 1.85 -24.61
C ASP A 343 23.70 1.77 -23.31
N ASP A 344 24.52 2.78 -23.00
CA ASP A 344 25.20 2.89 -21.71
C ASP A 344 24.21 3.02 -20.55
N VAL A 345 23.15 3.84 -20.72
CA VAL A 345 22.09 3.96 -19.70
C VAL A 345 21.36 2.65 -19.51
N ALA A 346 21.01 1.94 -20.59
CA ALA A 346 20.37 0.63 -20.51
C ALA A 346 21.28 -0.41 -19.82
N ASN A 347 22.58 -0.37 -20.07
CA ASN A 347 23.57 -1.23 -19.42
C ASN A 347 23.70 -0.90 -17.92
N LYS A 348 23.71 0.37 -17.54
CA LYS A 348 23.67 0.78 -16.12
C LYS A 348 22.41 0.25 -15.44
N PHE A 349 21.26 0.36 -16.08
CA PHE A 349 20.01 -0.17 -15.55
C PHE A 349 20.08 -1.67 -15.28
N LYS A 350 20.59 -2.45 -16.25
CA LYS A 350 20.81 -3.90 -16.08
C LYS A 350 21.80 -4.19 -14.96
N HIS A 351 22.89 -3.43 -14.87
CA HIS A 351 23.87 -3.60 -13.80
C HIS A 351 23.24 -3.44 -12.40
N GLU A 352 22.39 -2.42 -12.20
CA GLU A 352 21.67 -2.23 -10.92
C GLU A 352 20.72 -3.39 -10.60
N LEU A 353 20.08 -3.97 -11.62
CA LEU A 353 19.17 -5.11 -11.46
C LEU A 353 19.93 -6.42 -11.19
N ASP A 354 20.99 -6.67 -11.96
CA ASP A 354 21.78 -7.91 -11.93
C ASP A 354 22.64 -8.02 -10.67
N GLN A 355 22.91 -6.90 -9.98
CA GLN A 355 23.58 -6.89 -8.68
C GLN A 355 22.84 -7.75 -7.63
N TYR A 356 21.51 -7.86 -7.76
CA TYR A 356 20.67 -8.61 -6.84
C TYR A 356 19.75 -9.56 -7.63
N PRO A 357 20.13 -10.85 -7.79
CA PRO A 357 19.37 -11.82 -8.59
C PRO A 357 17.90 -11.97 -8.18
N ILE A 358 17.59 -11.70 -6.91
CA ILE A 358 16.22 -11.73 -6.40
C ILE A 358 15.30 -10.73 -7.12
N PHE A 359 15.81 -9.65 -7.72
CA PHE A 359 15.00 -8.70 -8.47
C PHE A 359 14.40 -9.26 -9.76
N GLU A 360 14.92 -10.37 -10.28
CA GLU A 360 14.34 -11.06 -11.43
C GLU A 360 12.88 -11.46 -11.22
N ILE A 361 12.45 -11.70 -9.97
CA ILE A 361 11.05 -12.03 -9.67
C ILE A 361 10.08 -10.95 -10.12
N TYR A 362 10.47 -9.67 -10.08
CA TYR A 362 9.60 -8.56 -10.47
C TYR A 362 9.32 -8.52 -11.97
N ALA A 363 10.22 -9.10 -12.77
CA ALA A 363 10.05 -9.33 -14.20
C ALA A 363 9.36 -10.67 -14.52
N GLY A 364 8.78 -11.33 -13.52
CA GLY A 364 8.13 -12.63 -13.66
C GLY A 364 9.08 -13.81 -13.86
N LYS A 365 10.40 -13.57 -13.81
CA LYS A 365 11.42 -14.62 -13.90
C LYS A 365 11.55 -15.30 -12.54
N LYS A 366 11.44 -16.63 -12.52
CA LYS A 366 11.35 -17.44 -11.29
C LYS A 366 12.62 -18.23 -11.00
N THR A 367 13.77 -17.71 -11.44
CA THR A 367 15.09 -18.33 -11.29
C THR A 367 15.46 -18.55 -9.83
N VAL A 368 15.15 -17.59 -8.96
CA VAL A 368 15.39 -17.63 -7.50
C VAL A 368 14.20 -18.23 -6.73
N ALA A 369 12.98 -18.11 -7.25
CA ALA A 369 11.75 -18.56 -6.60
C ALA A 369 11.38 -20.00 -7.00
N LYS A 370 12.18 -20.99 -6.61
CA LYS A 370 11.93 -22.40 -6.96
C LYS A 370 12.53 -23.38 -5.95
N GLY A 371 12.02 -24.61 -5.97
CA GLY A 371 12.54 -25.72 -5.18
C GLY A 371 12.65 -25.44 -3.69
N ASP A 372 13.85 -25.63 -3.12
CA ASP A 372 14.11 -25.49 -1.69
C ASP A 372 13.79 -24.09 -1.14
N TYR A 373 14.00 -23.02 -1.92
CA TYR A 373 13.70 -21.66 -1.48
C TYR A 373 12.21 -21.49 -1.12
N LEU A 374 11.32 -22.01 -1.95
CA LEU A 374 9.86 -21.96 -1.70
C LEU A 374 9.43 -22.96 -0.64
N ALA A 375 10.06 -24.14 -0.58
CA ALA A 375 9.79 -25.11 0.47
C ALA A 375 10.17 -24.58 1.86
N ASN A 376 11.28 -23.83 1.96
CA ASN A 376 11.70 -23.12 3.17
C ASN A 376 10.68 -22.06 3.59
N VAL A 377 10.20 -21.27 2.64
CA VAL A 377 9.15 -20.28 2.88
C VAL A 377 7.89 -20.95 3.43
N ALA A 378 7.39 -22.00 2.76
CA ALA A 378 6.19 -22.70 3.19
C ALA A 378 6.35 -23.30 4.61
N ALA A 379 7.52 -23.88 4.90
CA ALA A 379 7.82 -24.38 6.24
C ALA A 379 7.88 -23.25 7.28
N GLY A 380 8.54 -22.14 6.98
CA GLY A 380 8.63 -20.98 7.84
C GLY A 380 7.26 -20.39 8.19
N LEU A 381 6.40 -20.23 7.18
CA LEU A 381 5.01 -19.78 7.35
C LEU A 381 4.20 -20.70 8.27
N LEU A 382 4.31 -22.02 8.09
CA LEU A 382 3.64 -22.98 8.97
C LEU A 382 4.20 -22.89 10.40
N ARG A 383 5.52 -22.81 10.58
CA ARG A 383 6.12 -22.64 11.92
C ARG A 383 5.59 -21.41 12.63
N GLU A 384 5.49 -20.27 11.94
CA GLU A 384 4.98 -19.04 12.55
C GLU A 384 3.48 -19.12 12.87
N TYR A 385 2.69 -19.76 12.01
CA TYR A 385 1.28 -20.01 12.29
C TYR A 385 1.06 -20.84 13.56
N TYR A 386 1.85 -21.91 13.75
CA TYR A 386 1.73 -22.79 14.92
C TYR A 386 2.41 -22.22 16.17
N SER A 387 3.53 -21.48 16.03
CA SER A 387 4.19 -20.83 17.17
C SER A 387 3.31 -19.74 17.78
N GLY A 388 2.54 -19.01 16.96
CA GLY A 388 1.51 -18.08 17.44
C GLY A 388 0.39 -18.75 18.26
N ARG A 389 0.27 -20.08 18.18
CA ARG A 389 -0.64 -20.91 18.99
C ARG A 389 0.08 -21.61 20.16
N GLY A 390 1.36 -21.32 20.38
CA GLY A 390 2.19 -21.96 21.40
C GLY A 390 2.58 -23.42 21.06
N ILE A 391 2.55 -23.81 19.79
CA ILE A 391 2.84 -25.17 19.34
C ILE A 391 4.15 -25.18 18.54
N GLU A 392 5.14 -25.93 19.03
CA GLU A 392 6.39 -26.15 18.31
C GLU A 392 6.24 -27.32 17.32
N ILE A 393 6.66 -27.12 16.08
CA ILE A 393 6.49 -28.08 14.99
C ILE A 393 7.69 -28.09 14.04
N ILE A 394 7.90 -29.22 13.37
CA ILE A 394 8.84 -29.35 12.26
C ILE A 394 8.02 -29.69 11.00
N PRO A 395 7.79 -28.73 10.08
CA PRO A 395 7.10 -28.99 8.82
C PRO A 395 7.89 -29.93 7.92
N SER A 396 7.17 -30.82 7.25
CA SER A 396 7.71 -31.63 6.15
C SER A 396 7.70 -30.83 4.86
N ARG A 397 8.88 -30.66 4.27
CA ARG A 397 9.10 -29.85 3.06
C ARG A 397 8.90 -30.67 1.78
N VAL A 398 8.40 -30.00 0.75
CA VAL A 398 8.30 -30.52 -0.61
C VAL A 398 8.98 -29.53 -1.55
N SER A 399 10.13 -29.91 -2.11
CA SER A 399 10.96 -29.03 -2.95
C SER A 399 10.82 -29.33 -4.45
N MET A 400 9.82 -30.12 -4.85
CA MET A 400 9.62 -30.47 -6.25
C MET A 400 9.09 -29.25 -7.02
N VAL A 401 9.79 -28.88 -8.09
CA VAL A 401 9.42 -27.74 -8.94
C VAL A 401 8.00 -27.90 -9.47
N GLY A 402 7.18 -26.86 -9.28
CA GLY A 402 5.76 -26.83 -9.61
C GLY A 402 4.81 -27.32 -8.50
N PHE A 403 5.35 -27.85 -7.41
CA PHE A 403 4.64 -28.35 -6.23
C PHE A 403 5.33 -27.90 -4.94
N GLU A 404 6.15 -26.85 -4.99
CA GLU A 404 6.92 -26.41 -3.85
C GLU A 404 6.02 -26.02 -2.68
N GLY A 405 6.36 -26.51 -1.48
CA GLY A 405 5.51 -26.30 -0.33
C GLY A 405 6.01 -26.99 0.93
N ALA A 406 5.12 -27.03 1.91
CA ALA A 406 5.33 -27.78 3.14
C ALA A 406 3.99 -28.19 3.73
N HIS A 407 4.00 -29.21 4.57
CA HIS A 407 2.83 -29.62 5.34
C HIS A 407 3.20 -29.97 6.79
N VAL A 408 2.19 -29.91 7.65
CA VAL A 408 2.28 -30.22 9.08
C VAL A 408 1.08 -31.09 9.46
N THR A 409 1.34 -32.05 10.34
CA THR A 409 0.34 -32.92 10.96
C THR A 409 0.47 -32.81 12.47
N VAL A 410 -0.56 -32.27 13.14
CA VAL A 410 -0.58 -32.12 14.61
C VAL A 410 -1.92 -32.63 15.12
N SER A 411 -1.90 -33.70 15.94
CA SER A 411 -3.12 -34.38 16.38
C SER A 411 -4.02 -34.77 15.20
N ASN A 412 -5.22 -34.17 15.08
CA ASN A 412 -6.16 -34.40 13.98
C ASN A 412 -6.21 -33.23 12.97
N GLU A 413 -5.22 -32.33 12.99
CA GLU A 413 -5.09 -31.21 12.04
C GLU A 413 -4.05 -31.55 10.97
N PHE A 414 -4.42 -31.33 9.70
CA PHE A 414 -3.50 -31.31 8.57
C PHE A 414 -3.52 -29.91 7.95
N ARG A 415 -2.34 -29.33 7.77
CA ARG A 415 -2.21 -28.04 7.11
C ARG A 415 -1.07 -28.06 6.11
N ALA A 416 -1.34 -27.62 4.90
CA ALA A 416 -0.33 -27.50 3.85
C ALA A 416 -0.33 -26.11 3.22
N ILE A 417 0.84 -25.65 2.82
CA ILE A 417 1.05 -24.48 1.96
C ILE A 417 1.73 -24.97 0.70
N ILE A 418 1.17 -24.64 -0.46
CA ILE A 418 1.70 -25.01 -1.77
C ILE A 418 1.76 -23.75 -2.64
N PHE A 419 2.93 -23.50 -3.20
CA PHE A 419 3.16 -22.42 -4.16
C PHE A 419 2.84 -22.89 -5.58
N ARG A 420 2.24 -22.00 -6.36
CA ARG A 420 2.07 -22.17 -7.79
C ARG A 420 2.48 -20.89 -8.51
N LEU A 421 3.67 -20.93 -9.09
CA LEU A 421 4.26 -19.81 -9.82
C LEU A 421 4.24 -20.03 -11.34
N GLY A 422 3.60 -21.07 -11.88
CA GLY A 422 3.54 -21.27 -13.34
C GLY A 422 2.18 -21.79 -13.78
N ASP A 423 1.87 -21.70 -15.07
CA ASP A 423 0.58 -22.19 -15.59
C ASP A 423 0.48 -23.71 -15.49
N VAL A 424 -0.75 -24.23 -15.47
CA VAL A 424 -1.01 -25.67 -15.39
C VAL A 424 -1.77 -26.10 -16.63
N ASP A 425 -1.03 -26.59 -17.62
CA ASP A 425 -1.60 -27.03 -18.90
C ASP A 425 -2.15 -28.46 -18.82
N ASP A 426 -1.47 -29.35 -18.09
CA ASP A 426 -1.91 -30.73 -17.86
C ASP A 426 -2.47 -30.92 -16.45
N SER A 427 -3.78 -30.82 -16.35
CA SER A 427 -4.53 -31.04 -15.11
C SER A 427 -4.40 -32.46 -14.56
N GLN A 428 -4.27 -33.48 -15.43
CA GLN A 428 -4.23 -34.88 -15.01
C GLN A 428 -2.83 -35.27 -14.51
N GLY A 429 -1.78 -34.86 -15.23
CA GLY A 429 -0.40 -34.98 -14.75
C GLY A 429 -0.19 -34.22 -13.44
N TYR A 430 -0.82 -33.05 -13.31
CA TYR A 430 -0.77 -32.27 -12.08
C TYR A 430 -1.35 -33.03 -10.88
N ILE A 431 -2.59 -33.53 -10.99
CA ILE A 431 -3.25 -34.23 -9.87
C ILE A 431 -2.54 -35.55 -9.52
N ASN A 432 -1.99 -36.26 -10.50
CA ASN A 432 -1.23 -37.49 -10.26
C ASN A 432 0.04 -37.21 -9.45
N THR A 433 0.76 -36.14 -9.80
CA THR A 433 1.96 -35.73 -9.07
C THR A 433 1.62 -35.22 -7.68
N PHE A 434 0.55 -34.45 -7.54
CA PHE A 434 0.04 -34.00 -6.24
C PHE A 434 -0.26 -35.18 -5.31
N LYS A 435 -1.00 -36.19 -5.79
CA LYS A 435 -1.30 -37.41 -5.02
C LYS A 435 -0.04 -38.15 -4.59
N ARG A 436 0.97 -38.22 -5.45
CA ARG A 436 2.26 -38.84 -5.10
C ARG A 436 2.96 -38.11 -3.96
N LEU A 437 2.92 -36.78 -3.94
CA LEU A 437 3.65 -35.96 -2.96
C LEU A 437 2.91 -35.80 -1.63
N TYR A 438 1.60 -35.57 -1.67
CA TYR A 438 0.79 -35.23 -0.49
C TYR A 438 -0.23 -36.32 -0.11
N GLY A 439 -0.45 -37.32 -0.97
CA GLY A 439 -1.56 -38.24 -0.83
C GLY A 439 -1.49 -39.15 0.39
N ASN A 440 -0.29 -39.56 0.83
CA ASN A 440 -0.16 -40.39 2.04
C ASN A 440 -0.65 -39.65 3.29
N GLU A 441 -0.23 -38.41 3.47
CA GLU A 441 -0.66 -37.59 4.61
C GLU A 441 -2.13 -37.25 4.55
N LEU A 442 -2.65 -36.94 3.37
CA LEU A 442 -4.08 -36.70 3.17
C LEU A 442 -4.92 -37.95 3.49
N LYS A 443 -4.46 -39.15 3.12
CA LYS A 443 -5.13 -40.40 3.49
C LYS A 443 -5.08 -40.62 5.01
N ASN A 444 -3.98 -40.30 5.67
CA ASN A 444 -3.85 -40.56 7.11
C ASN A 444 -4.65 -39.58 7.98
N TYR A 445 -4.65 -38.28 7.62
CA TYR A 445 -5.18 -37.22 8.48
C TYR A 445 -6.47 -36.57 7.98
N CYS A 446 -6.80 -36.74 6.69
CA CYS A 446 -7.98 -36.11 6.07
C CYS A 446 -9.06 -37.10 5.62
N THR A 447 -9.02 -38.33 6.14
CA THR A 447 -10.03 -39.35 5.84
C THR A 447 -11.38 -38.97 6.42
N GLN A 448 -12.43 -39.00 5.59
CA GLN A 448 -13.80 -38.92 6.07
C GLN A 448 -14.22 -40.26 6.67
N GLN A 449 -14.25 -40.37 8.00
CA GLN A 449 -14.93 -41.49 8.65
C GLN A 449 -16.44 -41.39 8.34
N GLN A 450 -17.08 -42.52 8.02
CA GLN A 450 -18.52 -42.61 7.69
C GLN A 450 -19.47 -42.28 8.88
N LEU A 451 -18.96 -41.75 9.99
CA LEU A 451 -19.76 -41.48 11.17
C LEU A 451 -20.63 -40.23 10.95
N LYS A 452 -21.93 -40.50 10.75
CA LYS A 452 -23.02 -39.52 10.83
C LYS A 452 -22.81 -38.64 12.08
N LYS A 453 -22.48 -37.37 11.86
CA LYS A 453 -22.23 -36.30 12.85
C LYS A 453 -20.79 -36.19 13.40
N GLN A 454 -19.82 -35.82 12.57
CA GLN A 454 -18.67 -35.04 13.04
C GLN A 454 -18.35 -33.87 12.08
N THR A 455 -18.61 -32.68 12.62
CA THR A 455 -17.81 -31.43 12.55
C THR A 455 -16.63 -31.37 11.58
N GLN A 456 -16.63 -30.31 10.76
CA GLN A 456 -15.52 -29.72 10.00
C GLN A 456 -14.17 -30.47 10.09
N THR A 457 -13.72 -31.07 8.99
CA THR A 457 -12.35 -31.59 8.87
C THR A 457 -11.36 -30.45 9.07
N ASN A 458 -10.48 -30.55 10.08
CA ASN A 458 -9.35 -29.63 10.33
C ASN A 458 -8.22 -29.79 9.29
N CYS A 459 -8.58 -30.17 8.06
CA CYS A 459 -7.68 -30.29 6.92
C CYS A 459 -7.79 -29.07 6.04
N GLU A 460 -6.71 -28.30 5.92
CA GLU A 460 -6.68 -27.09 5.09
C GLU A 460 -5.43 -27.07 4.21
N LEU A 461 -5.64 -26.78 2.92
CA LEU A 461 -4.58 -26.54 1.96
C LEU A 461 -4.66 -25.08 1.52
N ARG A 462 -3.61 -24.31 1.78
CA ARG A 462 -3.46 -22.96 1.25
C ARG A 462 -2.64 -23.01 -0.03
N PHE A 463 -3.24 -22.48 -1.09
CA PHE A 463 -2.69 -22.52 -2.44
C PHE A 463 -2.30 -21.09 -2.85
N LEU A 464 -0.99 -20.80 -2.79
CA LEU A 464 -0.45 -19.47 -3.00
C LEU A 464 -0.03 -19.31 -4.47
N PHE A 465 -0.47 -18.24 -5.13
CA PHE A 465 -0.19 -18.01 -6.55
C PHE A 465 -0.06 -16.52 -6.89
N ILE A 466 0.61 -16.21 -8.00
CA ILE A 466 0.70 -14.84 -8.52
C ILE A 466 -0.45 -14.60 -9.51
N GLY A 467 -1.04 -13.40 -9.51
CA GLY A 467 -2.26 -13.10 -10.29
C GLY A 467 -2.15 -13.26 -11.82
N ASP A 468 -0.94 -13.31 -12.37
CA ASP A 468 -0.69 -13.56 -13.79
C ASP A 468 -0.50 -15.05 -14.14
N VAL A 469 -0.66 -15.94 -13.15
CA VAL A 469 -0.59 -17.40 -13.32
C VAL A 469 -1.98 -17.99 -13.45
N ASN A 470 -2.22 -18.75 -14.51
CA ASN A 470 -3.46 -19.50 -14.71
C ASN A 470 -3.51 -20.74 -13.81
N VAL A 471 -4.07 -20.53 -12.61
CA VAL A 471 -4.26 -21.59 -11.60
C VAL A 471 -5.60 -22.32 -11.69
N GLY A 472 -6.51 -21.87 -12.55
CA GLY A 472 -7.85 -22.45 -12.71
C GLY A 472 -7.85 -23.97 -12.90
N PRO A 473 -7.00 -24.53 -13.79
CA PRO A 473 -6.89 -25.97 -14.00
C PRO A 473 -6.50 -26.75 -12.73
N ALA A 474 -5.44 -26.32 -12.03
CA ALA A 474 -5.00 -26.93 -10.77
C ALA A 474 -6.03 -26.82 -9.65
N TYR A 475 -6.58 -25.61 -9.46
CA TYR A 475 -7.64 -25.37 -8.47
C TYR A 475 -8.86 -26.26 -8.74
N GLY A 476 -9.27 -26.38 -10.00
CA GLY A 476 -10.41 -27.18 -10.44
C GLY A 476 -10.23 -28.68 -10.17
N VAL A 477 -9.03 -29.25 -10.36
CA VAL A 477 -8.80 -30.66 -10.03
C VAL A 477 -8.62 -30.91 -8.54
N LEU A 478 -7.99 -30.00 -7.79
CA LEU A 478 -7.81 -30.13 -6.35
C LEU A 478 -9.13 -29.99 -5.58
N SER A 479 -9.98 -29.02 -5.97
CA SER A 479 -11.30 -28.81 -5.34
C SER A 479 -12.27 -29.97 -5.54
N ARG A 480 -12.08 -30.75 -6.62
CA ARG A 480 -12.87 -31.96 -6.92
C ARG A 480 -12.24 -33.25 -6.37
N LEU A 481 -11.06 -33.17 -5.75
CA LEU A 481 -10.38 -34.34 -5.23
C LEU A 481 -11.05 -34.84 -3.96
N SER A 482 -11.85 -35.89 -4.09
CA SER A 482 -12.55 -36.54 -2.96
C SER A 482 -12.05 -37.96 -2.67
N MET A 483 -11.13 -38.49 -3.48
CA MET A 483 -10.65 -39.86 -3.36
C MET A 483 -9.18 -40.00 -3.78
N ILE A 484 -8.39 -40.69 -2.95
CA ILE A 484 -7.00 -41.04 -3.20
C ILE A 484 -6.86 -42.53 -2.91
N ASP A 485 -6.48 -43.33 -3.91
CA ASP A 485 -6.27 -44.78 -3.80
C ASP A 485 -7.43 -45.52 -3.08
N GLY A 486 -8.67 -45.17 -3.41
CA GLY A 486 -9.87 -45.76 -2.80
C GLY A 486 -10.28 -45.19 -1.43
N VAL A 487 -9.45 -44.33 -0.82
CA VAL A 487 -9.75 -43.66 0.45
C VAL A 487 -10.47 -42.34 0.20
N ARG A 488 -11.61 -42.12 0.87
CA ARG A 488 -12.34 -40.84 0.81
C ARG A 488 -11.63 -39.80 1.66
N VAL A 489 -11.21 -38.71 1.02
CA VAL A 489 -10.51 -37.60 1.67
C VAL A 489 -11.31 -36.31 1.53
N ASN A 490 -11.18 -35.42 2.51
CA ASN A 490 -11.77 -34.10 2.44
C ASN A 490 -10.87 -33.05 3.09
N PHE A 491 -10.63 -31.96 2.38
CA PHE A 491 -9.82 -30.84 2.84
C PHE A 491 -10.37 -29.53 2.26
N ARG A 492 -10.18 -28.44 2.99
CA ARG A 492 -10.54 -27.11 2.54
C ARG A 492 -9.41 -26.53 1.70
N LEU A 493 -9.68 -26.26 0.43
CA LEU A 493 -8.76 -25.54 -0.45
C LEU A 493 -8.99 -24.02 -0.35
N LYS A 494 -7.97 -23.27 0.08
CA LYS A 494 -8.00 -21.80 0.15
C LYS A 494 -7.00 -21.22 -0.86
N PRO A 495 -7.47 -20.63 -1.96
CA PRO A 495 -6.60 -19.91 -2.88
C PRO A 495 -6.20 -18.56 -2.25
N VAL A 496 -4.92 -18.22 -2.31
CA VAL A 496 -4.38 -16.94 -1.82
C VAL A 496 -3.52 -16.33 -2.93
N GLU A 497 -4.00 -15.23 -3.51
CA GLU A 497 -3.23 -14.47 -4.48
C GLU A 497 -2.17 -13.63 -3.76
N ILE A 498 -0.90 -13.81 -4.13
CA ILE A 498 0.25 -13.05 -3.64
C ILE A 498 0.83 -12.20 -4.76
N THR A 499 1.37 -11.04 -4.41
CA THR A 499 2.07 -10.17 -5.37
C THR A 499 3.55 -10.59 -5.52
N TYR A 500 4.23 -10.02 -6.52
CA TYR A 500 5.68 -10.18 -6.67
C TYR A 500 6.46 -9.69 -5.45
N ASP A 501 6.01 -8.61 -4.80
CA ASP A 501 6.61 -8.11 -3.56
C ASP A 501 6.29 -9.00 -2.34
N ASP A 502 5.09 -9.59 -2.27
CA ASP A 502 4.81 -10.59 -1.22
C ASP A 502 5.78 -11.76 -1.35
N LEU A 503 6.01 -12.25 -2.57
CA LEU A 503 6.97 -13.32 -2.84
C LEU A 503 8.41 -12.90 -2.50
N PHE A 504 8.81 -11.67 -2.84
CA PHE A 504 10.11 -11.09 -2.46
C PHE A 504 10.31 -11.17 -0.94
N VAL A 505 9.37 -10.59 -0.19
CA VAL A 505 9.42 -10.49 1.27
C VAL A 505 9.52 -11.86 1.90
N LEU A 506 8.72 -12.82 1.40
CA LEU A 506 8.75 -14.19 1.89
C LEU A 506 10.10 -14.88 1.63
N LEU A 507 10.61 -14.81 0.40
CA LEU A 507 11.88 -15.44 0.05
C LEU A 507 13.02 -14.90 0.92
N VAL A 508 13.14 -13.59 1.05
CA VAL A 508 14.18 -12.94 1.86
C VAL A 508 14.02 -13.25 3.35
N SER A 509 12.78 -13.37 3.85
CA SER A 509 12.51 -13.64 5.27
C SER A 509 12.92 -15.03 5.73
N TYR A 510 12.95 -16.01 4.82
CA TYR A 510 13.12 -17.43 5.17
C TYR A 510 14.35 -18.07 4.55
N ASN A 511 15.16 -17.32 3.82
CA ASN A 511 16.38 -17.80 3.18
C ASN A 511 17.51 -16.79 3.40
N SER A 512 18.47 -17.15 4.25
CA SER A 512 19.56 -16.26 4.69
C SER A 512 20.64 -16.01 3.63
N ASP A 513 20.67 -16.84 2.59
CA ASP A 513 21.64 -16.80 1.49
C ASP A 513 21.21 -15.89 0.33
N ILE A 514 19.99 -15.34 0.37
CA ILE A 514 19.51 -14.39 -0.64
C ILE A 514 20.09 -13.00 -0.33
N SER A 515 20.88 -12.47 -1.27
CA SER A 515 21.41 -11.11 -1.18
C SER A 515 20.34 -10.06 -1.48
N VAL A 516 20.30 -9.01 -0.64
CA VAL A 516 19.44 -7.84 -0.81
C VAL A 516 20.21 -6.55 -0.53
N PRO A 517 19.78 -5.40 -1.05
CA PRO A 517 20.43 -4.13 -0.74
C PRO A 517 20.34 -3.77 0.75
N ILE A 518 21.32 -2.99 1.22
CA ILE A 518 21.38 -2.51 2.60
C ILE A 518 20.12 -1.69 2.93
N GLY A 519 19.55 -1.91 4.11
CA GLY A 519 18.32 -1.24 4.58
C GLY A 519 17.01 -1.96 4.23
N TYR A 520 17.03 -2.96 3.35
CA TYR A 520 15.82 -3.68 2.94
C TYR A 520 15.26 -4.58 4.04
N LEU A 521 16.10 -5.07 4.96
CA LEU A 521 15.64 -5.96 6.03
C LEU A 521 14.60 -5.30 6.94
N SER A 522 14.68 -3.99 7.19
CA SER A 522 13.66 -3.28 7.98
C SER A 522 12.30 -3.30 7.26
N TYR A 523 12.30 -3.01 5.96
CA TYR A 523 11.13 -3.10 5.10
C TYR A 523 10.56 -4.53 5.06
N VAL A 524 11.42 -5.53 4.81
CA VAL A 524 11.03 -6.94 4.76
C VAL A 524 10.42 -7.39 6.08
N ASN A 525 11.03 -7.04 7.22
CA ASN A 525 10.52 -7.40 8.54
C ASN A 525 9.14 -6.79 8.82
N GLN A 526 8.91 -5.54 8.41
CA GLN A 526 7.61 -4.88 8.57
C GLN A 526 6.54 -5.50 7.64
N ARG A 527 6.88 -5.72 6.36
CA ARG A 527 5.98 -6.36 5.39
C ARG A 527 5.70 -7.82 5.72
N LYS A 528 6.64 -8.55 6.31
CA LYS A 528 6.50 -9.97 6.62
C LYS A 528 5.25 -10.24 7.43
N THR A 529 5.00 -9.45 8.48
CA THR A 529 3.79 -9.59 9.31
C THR A 529 2.52 -9.36 8.49
N GLU A 530 2.52 -8.38 7.59
CA GLU A 530 1.39 -8.10 6.70
C GLU A 530 1.12 -9.25 5.73
N VAL A 531 2.17 -9.79 5.12
CA VAL A 531 2.07 -10.91 4.16
C VAL A 531 1.59 -12.18 4.87
N ILE A 532 2.09 -12.46 6.06
CA ILE A 532 1.61 -13.59 6.89
C ILE A 532 0.14 -13.39 7.25
N HIS A 533 -0.24 -12.19 7.68
CA HIS A 533 -1.63 -11.89 7.98
C HIS A 533 -2.52 -12.16 6.76
N LYS A 534 -2.17 -11.60 5.59
CA LYS A 534 -2.85 -11.84 4.31
C LYS A 534 -2.96 -13.33 3.95
N ILE A 535 -1.92 -14.13 4.23
CA ILE A 535 -1.90 -15.55 3.92
C ILE A 535 -2.81 -16.35 4.85
N PHE A 536 -2.99 -15.93 6.10
CA PHE A 536 -3.70 -16.73 7.12
C PHE A 536 -5.09 -16.21 7.50
N THR A 537 -5.42 -14.94 7.26
CA THR A 537 -6.81 -14.47 7.28
C THR A 537 -7.56 -14.87 6.01
#